data_AF-A0A7T9TLN5-F1
#
_entry.id   AF-A0A7T9TLN5-F1
#
_cell.length_a   1.000
_cell.length_b   1.000
_cell.length_c   1.000
_cell.angle_alpha   90.00
_cell.angle_beta   90.00
_cell.angle_gamma   90.00
#
_symmetry.space_group_name_H-M   'P 1'
#
loop_
_entity.id
_entity.type
_entity.pdbx_description
1 polymer ?
#
loop_
_entity_poly.entity_id
_entity_poly.type
_entity_poly.pdbx_seq_one_letter_code
_entity_poly.pdbx_strand_id
1 'polypeptide(L)'
;MTRSPRLRDDQVMERIVRPAVDRILRDGELDRLDIIEGRSRNLIDVRITVGDEVLTLPVTVPRADDDEAITEMAEHFFDMLQDEVAESSFAWGELRGQSP
;
A
#
# COMPACT_ATOMS: atom_id res chain seq x y z
N MET A 1 -20.74 23.55 8.52
CA MET A 1 -20.08 22.54 7.67
C MET A 1 -19.33 21.60 8.59
N THR A 2 -19.87 20.41 8.83
CA THR A 2 -19.18 19.36 9.58
C THR A 2 -18.05 18.86 8.69
N ARG A 3 -16.78 18.92 9.14
CA ARG A 3 -15.68 18.29 8.41
C ARG A 3 -15.94 16.79 8.38
N SER A 4 -16.09 16.21 7.20
CA SER A 4 -16.15 14.76 7.05
C SER A 4 -14.87 14.15 7.61
N PRO A 5 -14.97 13.04 8.37
CA PRO A 5 -13.80 12.39 8.93
C PRO A 5 -12.89 11.86 7.81
N ARG A 6 -11.58 11.85 8.06
CA ARG A 6 -10.62 11.11 7.22
C ARG A 6 -10.91 9.60 7.29
N LEU A 7 -10.48 8.85 6.29
CA LEU A 7 -10.48 7.39 6.40
C LEU A 7 -9.73 6.95 7.65
N ARG A 8 -10.28 5.94 8.33
CA ARG A 8 -9.60 5.27 9.43
C ARG A 8 -8.54 4.32 8.89
N ASP A 9 -7.55 4.00 9.71
CA ASP A 9 -6.42 3.14 9.33
C ASP A 9 -6.87 1.76 8.82
N ASP A 10 -7.91 1.16 9.41
CA ASP A 10 -8.52 -0.09 8.93
C ASP A 10 -9.07 0.05 7.51
N GLN A 11 -9.72 1.18 7.22
CA GLN A 11 -10.28 1.44 5.89
C GLN A 11 -9.20 1.78 4.86
N VAL A 12 -8.11 2.45 5.27
CA VAL A 12 -6.96 2.68 4.39
C VAL A 12 -6.31 1.33 4.04
N MET A 13 -6.16 0.43 5.02
CA MET A 13 -5.67 -0.91 4.75
C MET A 13 -6.56 -1.67 3.77
N GLU A 14 -7.87 -1.72 4.02
CA GLU A 14 -8.80 -2.51 3.22
C GLU A 14 -9.01 -1.94 1.81
N ARG A 15 -9.04 -0.61 1.65
CA ARG A 15 -9.46 0.02 0.38
C ARG A 15 -8.30 0.48 -0.50
N ILE A 16 -7.14 0.76 0.07
CA ILE A 16 -5.99 1.35 -0.66
C ILE A 16 -4.83 0.38 -0.66
N VAL A 17 -4.38 -0.04 0.53
CA VAL A 17 -3.10 -0.74 0.67
C VAL A 17 -3.19 -2.20 0.24
N ARG A 18 -4.10 -2.96 0.86
CA ARG A 18 -4.22 -4.40 0.65
C ARG A 18 -4.52 -4.77 -0.80
N PRO A 19 -5.40 -4.05 -1.54
CA PRO A 19 -5.61 -4.32 -2.96
C PRO A 19 -4.33 -4.18 -3.81
N ALA A 20 -3.44 -3.24 -3.49
CA ALA A 20 -2.19 -3.10 -4.23
C ALA A 20 -1.20 -4.22 -3.88
N VAL A 21 -1.07 -4.54 -2.59
CA VAL A 21 -0.20 -5.63 -2.11
C VAL A 21 -0.63 -6.97 -2.69
N ASP A 22 -1.92 -7.30 -2.65
CA ASP A 22 -2.48 -8.56 -3.16
C ASP A 22 -2.35 -8.68 -4.70
N ARG A 23 -2.16 -7.56 -5.42
CA ARG A 23 -1.89 -7.57 -6.87
C ARG A 23 -0.44 -7.86 -7.21
N ILE A 24 0.49 -7.51 -6.34
CA ILE A 24 1.94 -7.59 -6.58
C ILE A 24 2.53 -8.85 -5.95
N LEU A 25 2.15 -9.16 -4.70
CA LEU A 25 2.65 -10.29 -3.94
C LEU A 25 1.76 -11.52 -4.08
N ARG A 26 2.35 -12.70 -3.88
CA ARG A 26 1.64 -13.97 -3.75
C ARG A 26 1.17 -14.18 -2.32
N ASP A 27 0.17 -15.05 -2.20
CA ASP A 27 -0.18 -15.67 -0.94
C ASP A 27 1.06 -16.29 -0.27
N GLY A 28 1.37 -15.82 0.94
CA GLY A 28 2.49 -16.30 1.75
C GLY A 28 3.84 -15.59 1.50
N GLU A 29 3.95 -14.66 0.55
CA GLU A 29 5.15 -13.80 0.41
C GLU A 29 5.16 -12.65 1.43
N LEU A 30 3.98 -12.19 1.85
CA LEU A 30 3.85 -11.09 2.79
C LEU A 30 4.07 -11.57 4.24
N ASP A 31 5.16 -11.14 4.86
CA ASP A 31 5.43 -11.41 6.28
C ASP A 31 4.70 -10.43 7.19
N ARG A 32 4.69 -9.15 6.81
CA ARG A 32 4.13 -8.08 7.65
C ARG A 32 3.61 -6.92 6.82
N LEU A 33 2.44 -6.40 7.21
CA LEU A 33 1.82 -5.22 6.63
C LEU A 33 1.19 -4.38 7.74
N ASP A 34 1.77 -3.20 8.00
CA ASP A 34 1.31 -2.32 9.07
C ASP A 34 1.30 -0.85 8.65
N ILE A 35 0.39 -0.08 9.24
CA ILE A 35 0.47 1.38 9.24
C ILE A 35 1.35 1.80 10.41
N ILE A 36 2.32 2.64 10.12
CA ILE A 36 3.15 3.33 11.09
C ILE A 36 2.78 4.82 11.13
N GLU A 37 2.94 5.42 12.31
CA GLU A 37 2.52 6.80 12.56
C GLU A 37 3.24 7.74 11.59
N GLY A 38 2.47 8.36 10.69
CA GLY A 38 3.03 9.24 9.69
C GLY A 38 3.35 10.63 10.23
N ARG A 39 4.19 11.34 9.48
CA ARG A 39 4.77 12.64 9.89
C ARG A 39 3.76 13.80 9.92
N SER A 40 2.49 13.57 9.57
CA SER A 40 1.47 14.60 9.44
C SER A 40 0.06 14.04 9.61
N ARG A 41 -0.90 14.90 9.97
CA ARG A 41 -2.29 14.48 10.27
C ARG A 41 -3.01 13.72 9.14
N ASN A 42 -2.62 13.96 7.90
CA ASN A 42 -3.22 13.33 6.71
C ASN A 42 -2.23 12.45 5.95
N LEU A 43 -1.07 12.16 6.53
CA LEU A 43 -0.06 11.31 5.93
C LEU A 43 0.18 10.16 6.89
N ILE A 44 0.08 8.95 6.40
CA ILE A 44 0.51 7.76 7.13
C ILE A 44 1.62 7.08 6.35
N ASP A 45 2.48 6.36 7.04
CA ASP A 45 3.49 5.55 6.40
C ASP A 45 3.02 4.08 6.47
N VAL A 46 3.12 3.36 5.36
CA VAL A 46 2.76 1.94 5.27
C VAL A 46 4.05 1.15 5.19
N ARG A 47 4.25 0.25 6.15
CA ARG A 47 5.38 -0.67 6.17
C ARG A 47 4.98 -2.01 5.57
N ILE A 48 5.74 -2.46 4.59
CA ILE A 48 5.60 -3.76 3.94
C ILE A 48 6.90 -4.54 4.19
N THR A 49 6.79 -5.77 4.68
CA THR A 49 7.93 -6.67 4.92
C THR A 49 7.74 -7.96 4.15
N VAL A 50 8.75 -8.33 3.37
CA VAL A 50 8.83 -9.57 2.58
C VAL A 50 10.26 -10.11 2.67
N GLY A 51 10.42 -11.25 3.33
CA GLY A 51 11.71 -11.79 3.72
C GLY A 51 12.50 -10.81 4.59
N ASP A 52 13.72 -10.51 4.16
CA ASP A 52 14.61 -9.55 4.83
C ASP A 52 14.41 -8.10 4.35
N GLU A 53 13.52 -7.87 3.37
CA GLU A 53 13.27 -6.56 2.79
C GLU A 53 12.14 -5.82 3.51
N VAL A 54 12.37 -4.53 3.75
CA VAL A 54 11.40 -3.64 4.41
C VAL A 54 11.22 -2.37 3.58
N LEU A 55 10.02 -2.20 3.03
CA LEU A 55 9.62 -1.00 2.32
C LEU A 55 8.75 -0.12 3.22
N THR A 56 8.90 1.20 3.10
CA THR A 56 8.01 2.17 3.75
C THR A 56 7.49 3.16 2.72
N LEU A 57 6.19 3.13 2.45
CA LEU A 57 5.53 3.97 1.46
C LEU A 57 4.59 4.98 2.12
N PRO A 58 4.65 6.27 1.74
CA PRO A 58 3.72 7.27 2.25
C PRO A 58 2.33 7.13 1.60
N VAL A 59 1.26 7.30 2.38
CA VAL A 59 -0.13 7.35 1.90
C VAL A 59 -0.78 8.63 2.40
N THR A 60 -1.24 9.45 1.46
CA THR A 60 -2.08 10.61 1.80
C THR A 60 -3.50 10.13 2.04
N VAL A 61 -3.99 10.27 3.27
CA VAL A 61 -5.28 9.73 3.69
C VAL A 61 -6.43 10.61 3.16
N PRO A 62 -7.27 10.10 2.24
CA PRO A 62 -8.39 10.85 1.69
C PRO A 62 -9.54 10.98 2.72
N ARG A 63 -10.54 11.78 2.37
CA ARG A 63 -11.76 11.89 3.18
C ARG A 63 -12.61 10.64 3.02
N ALA A 64 -13.30 10.24 4.09
CA ALA A 64 -14.07 9.00 4.09
C ALA A 64 -15.30 9.02 3.18
N ASP A 65 -15.80 10.20 2.82
CA ASP A 65 -16.96 10.43 1.95
C ASP A 65 -16.58 10.73 0.48
N ASP A 66 -15.29 10.66 0.14
CA ASP A 66 -14.76 11.00 -1.17
C ASP A 66 -14.28 9.74 -1.89
N ASP A 67 -15.22 8.97 -2.44
CA ASP A 67 -14.91 7.69 -3.11
C ASP A 67 -14.02 7.85 -4.35
N GLU A 68 -14.07 9.01 -5.02
CA GLU A 68 -13.17 9.34 -6.14
C GLU A 68 -11.74 9.48 -5.64
N ALA A 69 -11.50 10.30 -4.61
CA ALA A 69 -10.17 10.45 -4.01
C ALA A 69 -9.63 9.15 -3.40
N ILE A 70 -10.50 8.27 -2.89
CA ILE A 70 -10.10 6.94 -2.40
C ILE A 70 -9.62 6.07 -3.55
N THR A 71 -10.32 6.09 -4.68
CA THR A 71 -9.97 5.30 -5.87
C THR A 71 -8.65 5.79 -6.47
N GLU A 72 -8.51 7.10 -6.66
CA GLU A 72 -7.27 7.72 -7.14
C GLU A 72 -6.07 7.40 -6.23
N MET A 73 -6.26 7.43 -4.91
CA MET A 73 -5.20 7.09 -3.96
C MET A 73 -4.84 5.60 -4.00
N ALA A 74 -5.80 4.71 -4.25
CA ALA A 74 -5.54 3.28 -4.41
C ALA A 74 -4.70 2.98 -5.67
N GLU A 75 -5.01 3.66 -6.78
CA GLU A 75 -4.22 3.58 -8.02
C GLU A 75 -2.82 4.15 -7.82
N HIS A 76 -2.71 5.35 -7.25
CA HIS A 76 -1.42 5.99 -6.98
C HIS A 76 -0.54 5.16 -6.03
N PHE A 77 -1.13 4.53 -5.00
CA PHE A 77 -0.39 3.65 -4.10
C PHE A 77 0.11 2.38 -4.81
N PHE A 78 -0.70 1.81 -5.71
CA PHE A 78 -0.29 0.68 -6.52
C PHE A 78 0.90 1.03 -7.42
N ASP A 79 0.86 2.18 -8.10
CA ASP A 79 1.94 2.63 -8.97
C ASP A 79 3.24 2.83 -8.18
N MET A 80 3.19 3.51 -7.02
CA MET A 80 4.36 3.66 -6.14
C MET A 80 4.94 2.30 -5.70
N LEU A 81 4.09 1.35 -5.30
CA LEU A 81 4.55 0.04 -4.88
C LEU A 81 5.16 -0.74 -6.05
N GLN A 82 4.57 -0.62 -7.25
CA GLN A 82 5.10 -1.24 -8.46
C GLN A 82 6.47 -0.68 -8.83
N ASP A 83 6.67 0.63 -8.74
CA ASP A 83 7.94 1.29 -9.02
C ASP A 83 9.04 0.84 -8.03
N GLU A 84 8.75 0.85 -6.72
CA GLU A 84 9.70 0.39 -5.70
C GLU A 84 10.08 -1.08 -5.87
N VAL A 85 9.11 -1.93 -6.21
CA VAL A 85 9.36 -3.34 -6.52
C VAL A 85 10.22 -3.50 -7.77
N ALA A 86 9.99 -2.70 -8.81
CA ALA A 86 10.77 -2.76 -10.05
C ALA A 86 12.22 -2.27 -9.86
N GLU A 87 12.45 -1.33 -8.94
CA GLU A 87 13.79 -0.83 -8.59
C GLU A 87 14.53 -1.73 -7.59
N SER A 88 13.80 -2.60 -6.87
CA SER A 88 14.40 -3.54 -5.92
C SER A 88 15.17 -4.66 -6.63
N SER A 89 16.37 -4.98 -6.11
CA SER A 89 17.11 -6.19 -6.53
C SER A 89 16.48 -7.48 -6.01
N PHE A 90 15.49 -7.38 -5.12
CA PHE A 90 14.74 -8.52 -4.62
C PHE A 90 13.66 -8.91 -5.62
N ALA A 91 13.49 -10.20 -5.77
CA ALA A 91 12.63 -10.85 -6.75
C ALA A 91 11.16 -10.88 -6.30
N TRP A 92 10.57 -9.72 -6.01
CA TRP A 92 9.17 -9.61 -5.58
C TRP A 92 8.24 -10.21 -6.65
N GLY A 93 7.72 -11.41 -6.39
CA GLY A 93 6.87 -12.13 -7.34
C GLY A 93 7.58 -12.94 -8.44
N GLU A 94 8.87 -13.28 -8.36
CA GLU A 94 9.60 -13.99 -9.45
C GLU A 94 9.08 -15.37 -9.87
N LEU A 95 8.21 -16.09 -9.15
CA LEU A 95 7.65 -17.35 -9.70
C LEU A 95 6.52 -17.18 -10.76
N ARG A 96 6.52 -16.07 -11.53
CA ARG A 96 5.63 -15.84 -12.69
C ARG A 96 6.45 -15.62 -13.97
N GLY A 97 7.64 -16.23 -14.04
CA GLY A 97 8.50 -16.19 -15.24
C GLY A 97 9.30 -17.46 -15.54
N GLN A 98 9.11 -18.57 -14.81
CA GLN A 98 9.68 -19.87 -15.21
C GLN A 98 8.58 -20.93 -15.29
N SER A 99 8.11 -21.16 -16.51
CA SER A 99 7.63 -22.47 -16.96
C SER A 99 8.41 -22.82 -18.23
N PRO A 100 8.76 -24.10 -18.40
CA PRO A 100 9.89 -24.59 -19.20
C PRO A 100 9.84 -24.28 -20.70
#